data_AF-A0A7R9W615-F1
#
_entry.id   AF-A0A7R9W615-F1
#
_cell.length_a   1.000
_cell.length_b   1.000
_cell.length_c   1.000
_cell.angle_alpha   90.00
_cell.angle_beta   90.00
_cell.angle_gamma   90.00
#
_symmetry.space_group_name_H-M   'P 1'
#
loop_
_entity.id
_entity.type
_entity.pdbx_description
1 polymer ?
#
loop_
_entity_poly.entity_id
_entity_poly.type
_entity_poly.pdbx_seq_one_letter_code
_entity_poly.pdbx_strand_id
1 'polypeptide(L)'
;ASVEFQMKSLTSRPPIIEMPRKKDILSQIPWLECVCEEEMQKITAAFEDSVFQRGDVLVKQDEDEQSVHVLARGTVAVSMENEKGESVLLDELGMGSVFGE
;
A
#
# COMPACT_ATOMS: atom_id res chain seq x y z
N ALA A 1 -3.51 31.93 19.76
CA ALA A 1 -3.89 30.73 20.53
C ALA A 1 -2.96 29.61 20.09
N SER A 2 -2.12 29.14 21.01
CA SER A 2 -0.90 28.36 20.75
C SER A 2 -1.20 26.98 20.13
N VAL A 3 -0.32 26.54 19.22
CA VAL A 3 -0.26 25.19 18.64
C VAL A 3 -0.43 24.07 19.66
N GLU A 4 -0.08 24.31 20.93
CA GLU A 4 -0.29 23.40 22.05
C GLU A 4 -1.75 23.00 22.28
N PHE A 5 -2.71 23.92 22.08
CA PHE A 5 -4.14 23.60 22.27
C PHE A 5 -4.65 22.67 21.16
N GLN A 6 -4.17 22.87 19.93
CA GLN A 6 -4.45 22.01 18.78
C GLN A 6 -3.85 20.62 18.99
N MET A 7 -2.59 20.52 19.45
CA MET A 7 -1.93 19.25 19.77
C MET A 7 -2.64 18.49 20.89
N LYS A 8 -3.06 19.18 21.96
CA LYS A 8 -3.79 18.57 23.08
C LYS A 8 -5.16 18.03 22.66
N SER A 9 -5.83 18.66 21.70
CA SER A 9 -7.10 18.19 21.13
C SER A 9 -6.94 16.94 20.26
N LEU A 10 -5.81 16.79 19.55
CA LEU A 10 -5.54 15.61 18.71
C LEU A 10 -5.28 14.35 19.54
N THR A 11 -4.69 14.50 20.74
CA THR A 11 -4.48 13.37 21.66
C THR A 11 -5.79 12.84 22.26
N SER A 12 -6.77 13.72 22.49
CA SER A 12 -8.04 13.34 23.13
C SER A 12 -9.10 12.83 22.15
N ARG A 13 -8.93 13.10 20.84
CA ARG A 13 -9.83 12.64 19.77
C ARG A 13 -8.96 12.29 18.57
N PRO A 14 -8.40 11.07 18.50
CA PRO A 14 -7.62 10.67 17.34
C PRO A 14 -8.49 10.86 16.10
N PRO A 15 -7.99 11.51 15.03
CA PRO A 15 -8.73 11.60 13.79
C PRO A 15 -8.98 10.17 13.31
N ILE A 16 -10.25 9.85 13.08
CA ILE A 16 -10.64 8.58 12.47
C ILE A 16 -10.24 8.73 11.00
N ILE A 17 -9.02 8.30 10.67
CA ILE A 17 -8.56 8.24 9.29
C ILE A 17 -9.17 6.97 8.71
N GLU A 18 -10.33 7.12 8.08
CA GLU A 18 -11.00 6.02 7.39
C GLU A 18 -10.07 5.46 6.31
N MET A 19 -10.02 4.14 6.18
CA MET A 19 -9.30 3.52 5.07
C MET A 19 -9.94 3.98 3.75
N PRO A 20 -9.14 4.38 2.75
CA PRO A 20 -9.68 4.67 1.42
C PRO A 20 -10.43 3.44 0.91
N ARG A 21 -11.56 3.65 0.22
CA ARG A 21 -12.34 2.52 -0.29
C ARG A 21 -11.54 1.80 -1.37
N LYS A 22 -11.64 0.47 -1.44
CA LYS A 22 -10.94 -0.37 -2.42
C LYS A 22 -11.11 0.17 -3.86
N LYS A 23 -12.34 0.55 -4.24
CA LYS A 23 -12.64 1.15 -5.56
C LYS A 23 -11.85 2.45 -5.82
N ASP A 24 -11.70 3.31 -4.82
CA ASP A 24 -10.99 4.60 -4.97
C ASP A 24 -9.48 4.38 -5.22
N ILE A 25 -8.90 3.33 -4.65
CA ILE A 25 -7.49 2.97 -4.84
C ILE A 25 -7.29 2.28 -6.18
N LEU A 26 -8.14 1.31 -6.49
CA LEU A 26 -8.09 0.55 -7.75
C LEU A 26 -8.31 1.46 -8.98
N SER A 27 -9.12 2.51 -8.85
CA SER A 27 -9.34 3.49 -9.92
C SER A 27 -8.13 4.39 -10.20
N GLN A 28 -7.12 4.41 -9.33
CA GLN A 28 -5.88 5.16 -9.55
C GLN A 28 -4.85 4.37 -10.37
N ILE A 29 -5.12 3.08 -10.64
CA ILE A 29 -4.20 2.19 -11.34
C ILE A 29 -4.42 2.34 -12.86
N PRO A 30 -3.44 2.83 -13.63
CA PRO A 30 -3.64 3.20 -15.04
C PRO A 30 -4.10 2.04 -15.94
N TRP A 31 -3.57 0.84 -15.71
CA TRP A 31 -3.92 -0.34 -16.51
C TRP A 31 -5.28 -0.95 -16.15
N LEU A 32 -5.88 -0.55 -15.02
CA LEU A 32 -7.21 -0.96 -14.57
C LEU A 32 -8.32 -0.06 -15.13
N GLU A 33 -7.98 1.09 -15.73
CA GLU A 33 -8.94 2.05 -16.29
C GLU A 33 -9.74 1.48 -17.48
N CYS A 34 -9.21 0.48 -18.17
CA CYS A 34 -9.87 -0.16 -19.33
C CYS A 34 -10.92 -1.22 -18.93
N VAL A 35 -11.08 -1.48 -17.63
CA VAL A 35 -11.97 -2.53 -17.11
C VAL A 35 -13.39 -1.99 -16.95
N CYS A 36 -14.39 -2.69 -17.49
CA CYS A 36 -15.81 -2.33 -17.33
C CYS A 36 -16.24 -2.35 -15.85
N GLU A 37 -17.31 -1.62 -15.50
CA GLU A 37 -17.77 -1.51 -14.10
C GLU A 37 -18.09 -2.87 -13.46
N GLU A 38 -18.66 -3.81 -14.21
CA GLU A 38 -18.96 -5.17 -13.73
C GLU A 38 -17.70 -5.96 -13.37
N GLU A 39 -16.66 -5.86 -14.21
CA GLU A 39 -15.38 -6.52 -13.97
C GLU A 39 -14.61 -5.83 -12.84
N MET A 40 -14.68 -4.50 -12.75
CA MET A 40 -14.11 -3.74 -11.64
C MET A 40 -14.75 -4.15 -10.30
N GLN A 41 -16.05 -4.42 -10.27
CA GLN A 41 -16.72 -4.95 -9.07
C GLN A 41 -16.19 -6.33 -8.68
N LYS A 42 -16.00 -7.23 -9.65
CA LYS A 42 -15.42 -8.56 -9.40
C LYS A 42 -14.00 -8.48 -8.85
N ILE A 43 -13.16 -7.64 -9.45
CA ILE A 43 -11.80 -7.39 -8.98
C ILE A 43 -11.83 -6.82 -7.57
N THR A 44 -12.62 -5.77 -7.34
CA THR A 44 -12.77 -5.14 -6.01
C THR A 44 -13.22 -6.14 -4.93
N ALA A 45 -14.08 -7.09 -5.30
CA ALA A 45 -14.55 -8.14 -4.39
C ALA A 45 -13.51 -9.25 -4.15
N ALA A 46 -12.62 -9.51 -5.10
CA ALA A 46 -11.54 -10.49 -4.98
C ALA A 46 -10.34 -9.96 -4.17
N PHE A 47 -10.17 -8.63 -4.10
CA PHE A 47 -9.10 -8.02 -3.32
C PHE A 47 -9.35 -8.11 -1.82
N GLU A 48 -8.36 -8.62 -1.08
CA GLU A 48 -8.36 -8.70 0.38
C GLU A 48 -7.52 -7.57 0.99
N ASP A 49 -7.94 -7.06 2.15
CA ASP A 49 -7.14 -6.12 2.92
C ASP A 49 -6.09 -6.86 3.75
N SER A 50 -4.88 -6.31 3.80
CA SER A 50 -3.77 -6.84 4.58
C SER A 50 -3.01 -5.69 5.22
N VAL A 51 -2.65 -5.86 6.49
CA VAL A 51 -1.96 -4.83 7.28
C VAL A 51 -0.63 -5.40 7.74
N PHE A 52 0.43 -4.67 7.43
CA PHE A 52 1.80 -5.04 7.77
C PHE A 52 2.42 -4.02 8.71
N GLN A 53 3.35 -4.47 9.52
CA GLN A 53 4.15 -3.63 10.39
C GLN A 53 5.43 -3.18 9.68
N ARG A 54 6.05 -2.14 10.22
CA ARG A 54 7.34 -1.67 9.72
C ARG A 54 8.39 -2.78 9.89
N GLY A 55 9.03 -3.13 8.79
CA GLY A 55 10.09 -4.15 8.75
C GLY A 55 9.60 -5.53 8.29
N ASP A 56 8.29 -5.71 8.10
CA ASP A 56 7.76 -6.92 7.48
C ASP A 56 8.20 -6.99 6.01
N VAL A 57 8.61 -8.19 5.58
CA VAL A 57 8.93 -8.48 4.18
C VAL A 57 7.63 -8.89 3.50
N LEU A 58 7.18 -8.08 2.55
CA LEU A 58 5.91 -8.29 1.83
C LEU A 58 6.05 -9.36 0.75
N VAL A 59 7.12 -9.26 -0.05
CA VAL A 59 7.41 -10.14 -1.18
C VAL A 59 8.91 -10.41 -1.18
N LYS A 60 9.32 -11.66 -1.38
CA LYS A 60 10.74 -12.01 -1.60
C LYS A 60 10.98 -12.37 -3.06
N GLN A 61 12.15 -11.98 -3.53
CA GLN A 61 12.68 -12.45 -4.80
C GLN A 61 12.82 -13.99 -4.74
N ASP A 62 12.36 -14.68 -5.78
CA ASP A 62 12.37 -16.15 -5.91
C ASP A 62 11.22 -16.91 -5.19
N GLU A 63 10.22 -16.22 -4.62
CA GLU A 63 8.97 -16.89 -4.24
C GLU A 63 8.06 -17.03 -5.48
N ASP A 64 7.61 -18.26 -5.78
CA ASP A 64 6.64 -18.60 -6.83
C ASP A 64 5.22 -18.03 -6.57
N GLU A 65 5.07 -17.12 -5.61
CA GLU A 65 3.78 -16.53 -5.29
C GLU A 65 3.44 -15.43 -6.31
N GLN A 66 2.51 -15.73 -7.22
CA GLN A 66 1.95 -14.74 -8.14
C GLN A 66 0.84 -13.95 -7.44
N SER A 67 1.22 -12.94 -6.65
CA SER A 67 0.28 -12.11 -5.87
C SER A 67 0.45 -10.62 -6.18
N VAL A 68 -0.62 -10.00 -6.70
CA VAL A 68 -0.63 -8.56 -6.98
C VAL A 68 -1.07 -7.79 -5.74
N HIS A 69 -0.22 -6.88 -5.28
CA HIS A 69 -0.49 -6.01 -4.15
C HIS A 69 -0.63 -4.56 -4.56
N VAL A 70 -1.55 -3.85 -3.90
CA VAL A 70 -1.78 -2.42 -4.10
C VAL A 70 -1.62 -1.70 -2.77
N LEU A 71 -0.73 -0.71 -2.71
CA LEU A 71 -0.46 0.01 -1.46
C LEU A 71 -1.59 0.99 -1.15
N ALA A 72 -2.49 0.59 -0.25
CA ALA A 72 -3.60 1.42 0.19
C ALA A 72 -3.15 2.63 1.03
N ARG A 73 -2.15 2.43 1.89
CA ARG A 73 -1.62 3.45 2.81
C ARG A 73 -0.24 3.06 3.33
N GLY A 74 0.63 4.05 3.49
CA GLY A 74 1.97 3.87 4.02
C GLY A 74 3.03 3.98 2.93
N THR A 75 4.19 3.41 3.21
CA THR A 75 5.37 3.48 2.35
C THR A 75 6.08 2.14 2.41
N VAL A 76 6.48 1.62 1.25
CA VAL A 76 7.19 0.34 1.10
C VAL A 76 8.54 0.59 0.44
N ALA A 77 9.59 0.02 1.02
CA ALA A 77 10.93 0.06 0.44
C ALA A 77 11.17 -1.18 -0.43
N VAL A 78 11.64 -0.98 -1.65
CA VAL A 78 12.08 -2.07 -2.53
C VAL A 78 13.59 -2.18 -2.41
N SER A 79 14.09 -3.33 -2.00
CA SER A 79 15.52 -3.59 -1.88
C SER A 79 15.92 -4.91 -2.52
N MET A 80 17.18 -4.99 -2.93
CA MET A 80 17.79 -6.19 -3.50
C MET A 80 19.05 -6.54 -2.71
N GLU A 81 19.26 -7.83 -2.48
CA GLU A 81 20.51 -8.33 -1.88
C GLU A 81 21.57 -8.50 -2.98
N ASN A 82 22.74 -7.91 -2.78
CA ASN A 82 23.87 -8.06 -3.71
C ASN A 82 24.65 -9.38 -3.48
N GLU A 83 25.62 -9.68 -4.34
CA GLU A 83 26.48 -10.88 -4.22
C GLU A 83 27.29 -10.95 -2.91
N LYS A 84 27.35 -9.86 -2.14
CA LYS A 84 28.03 -9.77 -0.83
C LYS A 84 27.08 -9.89 0.36
N GLY A 85 25.78 -10.08 0.14
CA GLY A 85 24.76 -10.14 1.20
C GLY A 85 24.36 -8.77 1.76
N GLU A 86 24.66 -7.67 1.06
CA GLU A 86 24.26 -6.32 1.47
C GLU A 86 22.94 -5.94 0.79
N SER A 87 21.98 -5.44 1.58
CA SER A 87 20.70 -4.97 1.05
C SER A 87 20.84 -3.55 0.50
N VAL A 88 20.55 -3.38 -0.79
CA VAL A 88 20.59 -2.11 -1.50
C VAL A 88 19.16 -1.63 -1.74
N LEU A 89 18.82 -0.43 -1.26
CA LEU A 89 17.54 0.21 -1.56
C LEU A 89 17.49 0.63 -3.02
N LEU A 90 16.50 0.14 -3.76
CA LEU A 90 16.26 0.46 -5.16
C LEU A 90 15.23 1.56 -5.33
N ASP A 91 14.12 1.48 -4.59
CA ASP A 91 13.00 2.40 -4.74
C ASP A 91 12.14 2.49 -3.47
N GLU A 92 11.28 3.48 -3.40
CA GLU A 92 10.29 3.69 -2.36
C GLU A 92 8.90 3.88 -2.97
N LEU A 93 7.99 2.94 -2.68
CA LEU A 93 6.62 2.93 -3.19
C LEU A 93 5.66 3.61 -2.20
N GLY A 94 4.88 4.55 -2.73
CA GLY A 94 3.83 5.26 -1.99
C GLY A 94 2.42 4.74 -2.28
N MET A 95 1.42 5.33 -1.64
CA MET A 95 0.01 5.00 -1.85
C MET A 95 -0.37 4.96 -3.35
N GLY A 96 -1.13 3.94 -3.75
CA GLY A 96 -1.56 3.72 -5.13
C GLY A 96 -0.56 2.93 -6.00
N SER A 97 0.64 2.67 -5.48
CA SER A 97 1.63 1.83 -6.17
C SER A 97 1.18 0.37 -6.20
N VAL A 98 1.52 -0.32 -7.29
CA VAL A 98 1.29 -1.75 -7.49
C VAL A 98 2.63 -2.48 -7.51
N PHE A 99 2.71 -3.65 -6.89
CA PHE A 99 3.90 -4.50 -6.86
C PHE A 99 3.52 -5.99 -6.72
N GLY A 100 4.48 -6.89 -6.95
CA GLY A 100 4.28 -8.35 -6.86
C GLY A 100 3.72 -9.01 -8.12
N GLU A 101 3.75 -8.31 -9.26
CA GLU A 101 3.43 -8.92 -10.57
C GLU A 101 4.48 -9.92 -11.05
#